data_AF-A0A7J9QUV8-F1
#
_entry.id   AF-A0A7J9QUV8-F1
#
_cell.length_a   1.000
_cell.length_b   1.000
_cell.length_c   1.000
_cell.angle_alpha   90.00
_cell.angle_beta   90.00
_cell.angle_gamma   90.00
#
_symmetry.space_group_name_H-M   'P 1'
#
loop_
_entity.id
_entity.type
_entity.pdbx_description
1 polymer ?
#
loop_
_entity_poly.entity_id
_entity_poly.type
_entity_poly.pdbx_seq_one_letter_code
_entity_poly.pdbx_strand_id
1 'polypeptide(L)'
;MAEINELRSKMDEITIEMIKMLKVRTDIAKEIGEIKKNIGKGVTDESREDNLRTKIISLCNELNFDETIATKFLNFLLNESIKVQSNNKQTHLSIFLKAKSMEQEGKKIIHMEVGEPDFLPPAITNQALGEVYDKGFLKYGQAKGIPQFRKALAQHVSKNFNVNVTQDNIMVTPGARFGIFTAINTLLNPG
;
A
#
# COMPACT_ATOMS: atom_id res chain seq x y z
N MET A 1 -40.80 -10.81 8.82
CA MET A 1 -40.08 -9.74 9.56
C MET A 1 -39.51 -10.24 10.89
N ALA A 2 -40.28 -10.95 11.73
CA ALA A 2 -39.80 -11.50 13.01
C ALA A 2 -38.59 -12.45 12.86
N GLU A 3 -38.67 -13.42 11.94
CA GLU A 3 -37.59 -14.40 11.69
C GLU A 3 -36.27 -13.77 11.20
N ILE A 4 -36.36 -12.75 10.33
CA ILE A 4 -35.19 -11.98 9.87
C ILE A 4 -34.53 -11.25 11.05
N ASN A 5 -35.32 -10.68 11.96
CA ASN A 5 -34.78 -9.96 13.11
C ASN A 5 -34.14 -10.91 14.13
N GLU A 6 -34.65 -12.13 14.27
CA GLU A 6 -34.00 -13.16 15.09
C GLU A 6 -32.64 -13.57 14.50
N LEU A 7 -32.57 -13.80 13.18
CA LEU A 7 -31.31 -14.11 12.50
C LEU A 7 -30.30 -12.97 12.61
N ARG A 8 -30.74 -11.71 12.49
CA ARG A 8 -29.89 -10.53 12.71
C ARG A 8 -29.34 -10.48 14.13
N SER A 9 -30.16 -10.76 15.13
CA SER A 9 -29.73 -10.76 16.53
C SER A 9 -28.65 -11.83 16.78
N LYS A 10 -28.82 -13.03 16.22
CA LYS A 10 -27.78 -14.08 16.27
C LYS A 10 -26.49 -13.65 15.56
N MET A 11 -26.60 -12.96 14.43
CA MET A 11 -25.44 -12.44 13.70
C MET A 11 -24.70 -11.35 14.49
N ASP A 12 -25.44 -10.49 15.20
CA ASP A 12 -24.87 -9.44 16.05
C ASP A 12 -24.07 -10.06 17.21
N GLU A 13 -24.60 -11.08 17.86
CA GLU A 13 -23.91 -11.82 18.92
C GLU A 13 -22.58 -12.42 18.44
N ILE A 14 -22.59 -13.09 17.28
CA ILE A 14 -21.38 -13.65 16.66
C ILE A 14 -20.37 -12.53 16.35
N THR A 15 -20.85 -11.41 15.79
CA THR A 15 -20.00 -10.27 15.43
C THR A 15 -19.32 -9.67 16.67
N ILE A 16 -20.06 -9.54 17.78
CA ILE A 16 -19.52 -9.05 19.06
C ILE A 16 -18.45 -10.01 19.58
N GLU A 17 -18.68 -11.32 19.52
CA GLU A 17 -17.69 -12.31 19.93
C GLU A 17 -16.43 -12.26 19.06
N MET A 18 -16.57 -12.09 17.74
CA MET A 18 -15.42 -11.91 16.84
C MET A 18 -14.56 -10.70 17.26
N ILE A 19 -15.17 -9.58 17.66
CA ILE A 19 -14.44 -8.40 18.14
C ILE A 19 -13.72 -8.67 19.47
N LYS A 20 -14.36 -9.37 20.41
CA LYS A 20 -13.72 -9.76 21.68
C LYS A 20 -12.52 -10.67 21.43
N MET A 21 -12.66 -11.68 20.57
CA MET A 21 -11.56 -12.58 20.19
C MET A 21 -10.44 -11.83 19.47
N LEU A 22 -10.79 -10.88 18.59
CA LEU A 22 -9.81 -10.03 17.90
C LEU A 22 -9.00 -9.17 18.88
N LYS A 23 -9.65 -8.61 19.92
CA LYS A 23 -8.97 -7.87 20.99
C LYS A 23 -7.96 -8.76 21.71
N VAL A 24 -8.37 -9.95 22.14
CA VAL A 24 -7.48 -10.90 22.83
C VAL A 24 -6.29 -11.27 21.94
N ARG A 25 -6.54 -11.60 20.67
CA ARG A 25 -5.48 -11.89 19.70
C ARG A 25 -4.51 -10.71 19.52
N THR A 26 -5.03 -9.49 19.48
CA THR A 26 -4.23 -8.27 19.32
C THR A 26 -3.34 -8.03 20.53
N ASP A 27 -3.81 -8.28 21.74
CA ASP A 27 -3.00 -8.14 22.96
C ASP A 27 -1.87 -9.18 23.00
N ILE A 28 -2.16 -10.45 22.64
CA ILE A 28 -1.12 -11.48 22.47
C ILE A 28 -0.08 -11.04 21.44
N ALA A 29 -0.50 -10.45 20.32
CA ALA A 29 0.42 -9.94 19.32
C ALA A 29 1.34 -8.83 19.87
N LYS A 30 0.84 -7.95 20.75
CA LYS A 30 1.68 -6.93 21.42
C LYS A 30 2.72 -7.58 22.32
N GLU A 31 2.32 -8.53 23.17
CA GLU A 31 3.23 -9.27 24.05
C GLU A 31 4.34 -9.96 23.26
N ILE A 32 3.99 -10.62 22.14
CA ILE A 32 4.97 -11.20 21.21
C ILE A 32 5.95 -10.14 20.70
N GLY A 33 5.46 -8.95 20.35
CA GLY A 33 6.28 -7.83 19.90
C GLY A 33 7.29 -7.36 20.94
N GLU A 34 6.87 -7.25 22.21
CA GLU A 34 7.73 -6.87 23.33
C GLU A 34 8.83 -7.91 23.56
N ILE A 35 8.48 -9.20 23.55
CA ILE A 35 9.44 -10.30 23.69
C ILE A 35 10.44 -10.29 22.53
N LYS A 36 9.96 -10.19 21.29
CA LYS A 36 10.81 -10.15 20.08
C LYS A 36 11.81 -8.99 20.11
N LYS A 37 11.38 -7.82 20.61
CA LYS A 37 12.23 -6.65 20.79
C LYS A 37 13.37 -6.93 21.77
N ASN A 38 13.10 -7.61 22.88
CA ASN A 38 14.10 -7.94 23.90
C ASN A 38 15.15 -8.95 23.39
N ILE A 39 14.76 -9.85 22.49
CA ILE A 39 15.67 -10.86 21.88
C ILE A 39 16.23 -10.43 20.51
N GLY A 40 15.96 -9.21 20.05
CA GLY A 40 16.46 -8.68 18.77
C GLY A 40 15.92 -9.37 17.52
N LYS A 41 14.75 -10.04 17.59
CA LYS A 41 14.14 -10.70 16.43
C LYS A 41 13.24 -9.76 15.62
N GLY A 42 13.14 -10.03 14.32
CA GLY A 42 12.22 -9.35 13.41
C GLY A 42 10.74 -9.62 13.76
N VAL A 43 9.86 -8.71 13.31
CA VAL A 43 8.41 -8.81 13.57
C VAL A 43 7.77 -9.95 12.78
N THR A 44 8.18 -10.13 11.52
CA THR A 44 7.64 -11.15 10.61
C THR A 44 8.41 -12.46 10.70
N ASP A 45 7.71 -13.57 10.51
CA ASP A 45 8.27 -14.92 10.44
C ASP A 45 7.50 -15.71 9.37
N GLU A 46 8.08 -15.76 8.16
CA GLU A 46 7.43 -16.28 6.96
C GLU A 46 7.03 -17.76 7.14
N SER A 47 7.95 -18.59 7.66
CA SER A 47 7.67 -20.01 7.90
C SER A 47 6.49 -20.21 8.86
N ARG A 48 6.41 -19.41 9.93
CA ARG A 48 5.28 -19.47 10.86
C ARG A 48 3.98 -19.04 10.19
N GLU A 49 4.02 -17.97 9.40
CA GLU A 49 2.85 -17.40 8.74
C GLU A 49 2.29 -18.36 7.68
N ASP A 50 3.16 -19.00 6.90
CA ASP A 50 2.79 -20.04 5.93
C ASP A 50 2.18 -21.26 6.60
N ASN A 51 2.77 -21.71 7.71
CA ASN A 51 2.19 -22.81 8.51
C ASN A 51 0.77 -22.49 9.01
N LEU A 52 0.49 -21.23 9.35
CA LEU A 52 -0.88 -20.82 9.72
C LEU A 52 -1.81 -20.79 8.51
N ARG A 53 -1.34 -20.32 7.33
CA ARG A 53 -2.12 -20.33 6.09
C ARG A 53 -2.57 -21.75 5.75
N THR A 54 -1.65 -22.73 5.78
CA THR A 54 -1.98 -24.13 5.50
C THR A 54 -3.03 -24.68 6.46
N LYS A 55 -2.94 -24.35 7.76
CA LYS A 55 -3.95 -24.75 8.75
C LYS A 55 -5.32 -24.14 8.47
N ILE A 56 -5.37 -22.87 8.07
CA ILE A 56 -6.63 -22.19 7.72
C ILE A 56 -7.24 -22.80 6.45
N ILE A 57 -6.44 -23.10 5.44
CA ILE A 57 -6.91 -23.74 4.21
C ILE A 57 -7.49 -25.14 4.51
N SER A 58 -6.79 -25.95 5.31
CA SER A 58 -7.32 -27.26 5.76
C SER A 58 -8.66 -27.11 6.49
N LEU A 59 -8.75 -26.16 7.42
CA LEU A 59 -9.99 -25.90 8.17
C LEU A 59 -11.13 -25.42 7.27
N CYS A 60 -10.85 -24.62 6.24
CA CYS A 60 -11.88 -24.17 5.29
C CYS A 60 -12.47 -25.35 4.51
N ASN A 61 -11.62 -26.31 4.11
CA ASN A 61 -12.05 -27.54 3.45
C ASN A 61 -12.94 -28.40 4.36
N GLU A 62 -12.59 -28.53 5.64
CA GLU A 62 -13.39 -29.26 6.63
C GLU A 62 -14.75 -28.60 6.91
N LEU A 63 -14.79 -27.26 6.93
CA LEU A 63 -16.00 -26.49 7.21
C LEU A 63 -16.85 -26.20 5.97
N ASN A 64 -16.42 -26.62 4.78
CA ASN A 64 -17.00 -26.22 3.50
C ASN A 64 -17.19 -24.69 3.39
N PHE A 65 -16.13 -23.96 3.77
CA PHE A 65 -16.10 -22.50 3.80
C PHE A 65 -15.21 -21.94 2.70
N ASP A 66 -15.57 -20.78 2.15
CA ASP A 66 -14.84 -20.13 1.06
C ASP A 66 -13.42 -19.73 1.48
N GLU A 67 -12.43 -20.35 0.84
CA GLU A 67 -11.01 -20.12 1.13
C GLU A 67 -10.58 -18.66 0.85
N THR A 68 -11.23 -17.98 -0.11
CA THR A 68 -10.89 -16.59 -0.46
C THR A 68 -11.28 -15.65 0.69
N ILE A 69 -12.45 -15.83 1.28
CA ILE A 69 -12.92 -15.05 2.44
C ILE A 69 -12.00 -15.31 3.63
N ALA A 70 -11.68 -16.57 3.93
CA ALA A 70 -10.80 -16.92 5.04
C ALA A 70 -9.39 -16.34 4.87
N THR A 71 -8.83 -16.42 3.66
CA THR A 71 -7.50 -15.89 3.35
C THR A 71 -7.46 -14.37 3.45
N LYS A 72 -8.51 -13.67 3.00
CA LYS A 72 -8.63 -12.21 3.19
C LYS A 72 -8.67 -11.84 4.66
N PHE A 73 -9.44 -12.56 5.48
CA PHE A 73 -9.52 -12.33 6.91
C PHE A 73 -8.18 -12.62 7.59
N LEU A 74 -7.51 -13.73 7.26
CA LEU A 74 -6.18 -14.05 7.76
C LEU A 74 -5.15 -12.97 7.41
N ASN A 75 -5.16 -12.46 6.18
CA ASN A 75 -4.26 -11.38 5.76
C ASN A 75 -4.49 -10.11 6.58
N PHE A 76 -5.75 -9.74 6.83
CA PHE A 76 -6.08 -8.63 7.74
C PHE A 76 -5.48 -8.87 9.14
N LEU A 77 -5.67 -10.07 9.69
CA LEU A 77 -5.17 -10.44 11.01
C LEU A 77 -3.63 -10.43 11.11
N LEU A 78 -2.92 -10.84 10.05
CA LEU A 78 -1.46 -10.81 9.98
C LEU A 78 -0.95 -9.35 9.89
N ASN A 79 -1.58 -8.53 9.06
CA ASN A 79 -1.21 -7.11 8.92
C ASN A 79 -1.40 -6.32 10.22
N GLU A 80 -2.53 -6.50 10.91
CA GLU A 80 -2.75 -5.85 12.21
C GLU A 80 -1.74 -6.34 13.26
N SER A 81 -1.39 -7.63 13.23
CA SER A 81 -0.34 -8.19 14.10
C SER A 81 1.02 -7.52 13.86
N ILE A 82 1.41 -7.32 12.59
CA ILE A 82 2.66 -6.63 12.23
C ILE A 82 2.61 -5.19 12.75
N LYS A 83 1.49 -4.49 12.55
CA LYS A 83 1.31 -3.09 12.94
C LYS A 83 1.44 -2.90 14.45
N VAL A 84 0.75 -3.71 15.26
CA VAL A 84 0.79 -3.58 16.72
C VAL A 84 2.16 -3.95 17.30
N GLN A 85 2.87 -4.90 16.67
CA GLN A 85 4.25 -5.23 17.03
C GLN A 85 5.25 -4.15 16.57
N SER A 86 4.92 -3.40 15.52
CA SER A 86 5.79 -2.40 14.90
C SER A 86 5.55 -0.98 15.42
N ASN A 87 4.76 -0.79 16.47
CA ASN A 87 4.23 0.51 16.93
C ASN A 87 5.31 1.54 17.39
N ASN A 88 6.59 1.24 17.20
CA ASN A 88 7.74 2.10 17.45
C ASN A 88 8.78 2.09 16.32
N LYS A 89 8.46 1.61 15.11
CA LYS A 89 9.40 1.69 13.99
C LYS A 89 9.56 3.14 13.56
N GLN A 90 10.76 3.68 13.75
CA GLN A 90 11.18 4.91 13.09
C GLN A 90 11.14 4.67 11.58
N THR A 91 10.23 5.36 10.90
CA THR A 91 10.19 5.43 9.42
C THR A 91 11.00 6.64 8.96
N HIS A 92 11.40 6.67 7.68
CA HIS A 92 12.01 7.87 7.10
C HIS A 92 11.15 9.13 7.35
N LEU A 93 9.82 9.00 7.29
CA LEU A 93 8.90 10.10 7.57
C LEU A 93 8.95 10.54 9.04
N SER A 94 9.04 9.60 9.98
CA SER A 94 9.19 9.97 11.40
C SER A 94 10.50 10.72 11.68
N ILE A 95 11.57 10.35 10.97
CA ILE A 95 12.87 11.04 11.05
C ILE A 95 12.74 12.43 10.43
N PHE A 96 12.13 12.55 9.25
CA PHE A 96 11.89 13.82 8.57
C PHE A 96 11.04 14.79 9.41
N LEU A 97 9.96 14.31 10.04
CA LEU A 97 9.11 15.16 10.89
C LEU A 97 9.86 15.62 12.14
N LYS A 98 10.67 14.75 12.74
CA LYS A 98 11.53 15.12 13.86
C LYS A 98 12.59 16.15 13.46
N ALA A 99 13.22 15.96 12.30
CA ALA A 99 14.15 16.92 11.71
C ALA A 99 13.48 18.29 11.53
N LYS A 100 12.29 18.34 10.93
CA LYS A 100 11.50 19.57 10.77
C LYS A 100 11.17 20.25 12.10
N SER A 101 10.79 19.49 13.13
CA SER A 101 10.57 20.03 14.47
C SER A 101 11.84 20.65 15.06
N MET A 102 13.00 20.00 14.87
CA MET A 102 14.28 20.53 15.33
C MET A 102 14.69 21.80 14.57
N GLU A 103 14.40 21.88 13.26
CA GLU A 103 14.61 23.10 12.47
C GLU A 103 13.75 24.26 12.98
N GLN A 104 12.49 24.00 13.36
CA GLN A 104 11.61 25.01 13.97
C GLN A 104 12.12 25.52 15.33
N GLU A 105 12.85 24.68 16.06
CA GLU A 105 13.58 25.08 17.28
C GLU A 105 14.89 25.85 16.99
N GLY A 106 15.18 26.15 15.73
CA GLY A 106 16.37 26.88 15.30
C GLY A 106 17.63 26.03 15.14
N LYS A 107 17.51 24.69 15.17
CA LYS A 107 18.65 23.79 14.95
C LYS A 107 18.95 23.69 13.45
N LYS A 108 20.23 23.71 13.09
CA LYS A 108 20.68 23.43 11.73
C LYS A 108 20.65 21.92 11.47
N ILE A 109 19.82 21.48 10.53
CA ILE A 109 19.70 20.08 10.14
C ILE A 109 20.22 19.90 8.71
N ILE A 110 20.88 18.77 8.45
CA ILE A 110 21.29 18.34 7.11
C ILE A 110 20.43 17.13 6.76
N HIS A 111 19.59 17.27 5.73
CA HIS A 111 18.71 16.20 5.27
C HIS A 111 19.50 15.23 4.38
N MET A 112 19.48 13.94 4.73
CA MET A 112 20.08 12.84 3.96
C MET A 112 19.10 11.66 3.77
N GLU A 113 17.87 11.81 4.25
CA GLU A 113 16.83 10.79 4.28
C GLU A 113 15.77 10.93 3.18
N VAL A 114 15.76 12.07 2.48
CA VAL A 114 14.78 12.39 1.42
C VAL A 114 15.44 12.24 0.06
N GLY A 115 14.77 11.54 -0.85
CA GLY A 115 15.25 11.31 -2.22
C GLY A 115 14.70 12.28 -3.27
N GLU A 116 14.14 13.42 -2.85
CA GLU A 116 13.66 14.45 -3.76
C GLU A 116 14.85 15.32 -4.22
N PRO A 117 14.97 15.62 -5.52
CA PRO A 117 16.00 16.53 -6.00
C PRO A 117 15.85 17.94 -5.43
N ASP A 118 16.97 18.63 -5.23
CA ASP A 118 17.04 19.99 -4.68
C ASP A 118 16.88 21.11 -5.73
N PHE A 119 16.65 20.73 -7.00
CA PHE A 119 16.47 21.66 -8.11
C PHE A 119 15.00 21.74 -8.58
N LEU A 120 14.63 22.91 -9.10
CA LEU A 120 13.31 23.12 -9.69
C LEU A 120 13.20 22.47 -11.09
N PRO A 121 11.97 22.15 -11.56
CA PRO A 121 11.74 21.74 -12.93
C PRO A 121 12.27 22.78 -13.95
N PRO A 122 12.72 22.34 -15.14
CA PRO A 122 13.15 23.26 -16.20
C PRO A 122 12.08 24.30 -16.57
N ALA A 123 12.51 25.52 -16.94
CA ALA A 123 11.60 26.65 -17.21
C ALA A 123 10.52 26.33 -18.28
N ILE A 124 10.86 25.51 -19.28
CA ILE A 124 9.93 25.06 -20.31
C ILE A 124 8.73 24.30 -19.73
N THR A 125 8.92 23.56 -18.64
CA THR A 125 7.85 22.84 -17.96
C THR A 125 6.87 23.80 -17.30
N ASN A 126 7.38 24.86 -16.66
CA ASN A 126 6.53 25.88 -16.02
C ASN A 126 5.72 26.67 -17.06
N GLN A 127 6.34 27.02 -18.19
CA GLN A 127 5.66 27.68 -19.30
C GLN A 127 4.54 26.80 -19.87
N ALA A 128 4.84 25.53 -20.17
CA ALA A 128 3.86 24.58 -20.70
C ALA A 128 2.69 24.36 -19.71
N LEU A 129 2.95 24.35 -18.41
CA LEU A 129 1.91 24.22 -17.39
C LEU A 129 0.95 25.42 -17.38
N GLY A 130 1.46 26.64 -17.59
CA GLY A 130 0.62 27.83 -17.76
C GLY A 130 -0.30 27.73 -18.98
N GLU A 131 0.25 27.30 -20.12
CA GLU A 131 -0.53 27.15 -21.36
C GLU A 131 -1.66 26.12 -21.26
N VAL A 132 -1.53 25.09 -20.42
CA VAL A 132 -2.58 24.08 -20.20
C VAL A 132 -3.85 24.74 -19.67
N TYR A 133 -3.72 25.72 -18.76
CA TYR A 133 -4.83 26.48 -18.22
C TYR A 133 -5.51 27.30 -19.32
N ASP A 134 -4.73 28.08 -20.07
CA ASP A 134 -5.24 28.96 -21.13
C ASP A 134 -5.93 28.19 -22.27
N LYS A 135 -5.43 26.99 -22.58
CA LYS A 135 -5.97 26.11 -23.62
C LYS A 135 -7.12 25.22 -23.13
N GLY A 136 -7.49 25.29 -21.85
CA GLY A 136 -8.65 24.58 -21.29
C GLY A 136 -8.49 23.06 -21.15
N PHE A 137 -7.25 22.55 -21.00
CA PHE A 137 -6.96 21.11 -20.81
C PHE A 137 -7.27 20.60 -19.40
N LEU A 138 -8.44 20.95 -18.86
CA LEU A 138 -8.85 20.64 -17.47
C LEU A 138 -9.91 19.54 -17.37
N LYS A 139 -10.38 19.03 -18.51
CA LYS A 139 -11.44 18.02 -18.59
C LYS A 139 -10.87 16.61 -18.63
N TYR A 140 -11.73 15.62 -18.39
CA TYR A 140 -11.36 14.21 -18.48
C TYR A 140 -10.72 13.87 -19.83
N GLY A 141 -9.59 13.15 -19.75
CA GLY A 141 -8.91 12.57 -20.90
C GLY A 141 -9.12 11.06 -21.00
N GLN A 142 -8.40 10.44 -21.93
CA GLN A 142 -8.35 8.98 -22.02
C GLN A 142 -7.70 8.39 -20.76
N ALA A 143 -8.20 7.24 -20.29
CA ALA A 143 -7.70 6.56 -19.09
C ALA A 143 -6.19 6.24 -19.17
N LYS A 144 -5.67 5.93 -20.36
CA LYS A 144 -4.23 5.67 -20.57
C LYS A 144 -3.36 6.93 -20.58
N GLY A 145 -3.96 8.12 -20.65
CA GLY A 145 -3.29 9.39 -20.85
C GLY A 145 -3.46 9.96 -22.26
N ILE A 146 -3.12 11.25 -22.41
CA ILE A 146 -3.30 12.02 -23.64
C ILE A 146 -2.54 11.37 -24.81
N PRO A 147 -3.18 11.06 -25.95
CA PRO A 147 -2.54 10.36 -27.08
C PRO A 147 -1.25 10.99 -27.57
N GLN A 148 -1.22 12.32 -27.74
CA GLN A 148 -0.05 13.04 -28.21
C GLN A 148 1.15 12.89 -27.27
N PHE A 149 0.90 12.85 -25.96
CA PHE A 149 1.94 12.65 -24.96
C PHE A 149 2.44 11.20 -24.98
N ARG A 150 1.54 10.22 -25.06
CA ARG A 150 1.92 8.80 -25.20
C ARG A 150 2.76 8.53 -26.45
N LYS A 151 2.41 9.14 -27.58
CA LYS A 151 3.18 9.04 -28.83
C LYS A 151 4.58 9.64 -28.68
N ALA A 152 4.70 10.82 -28.07
CA ALA A 152 5.98 11.46 -27.82
C ALA A 152 6.88 10.62 -26.89
N LEU A 153 6.30 10.06 -25.82
CA LEU A 153 6.99 9.14 -24.91
C LEU A 153 7.47 7.88 -25.62
N ALA A 154 6.62 7.26 -26.44
CA ALA A 154 6.98 6.05 -27.21
C ALA A 154 8.17 6.31 -28.15
N GLN A 155 8.18 7.44 -28.84
CA GLN A 155 9.30 7.87 -29.69
C GLN A 155 10.58 8.13 -28.88
N HIS A 156 10.46 8.82 -27.75
CA HIS A 156 11.59 9.13 -26.86
C HIS A 156 12.22 7.85 -26.31
N VAL A 157 11.41 6.93 -25.79
CA VAL A 157 11.87 5.64 -25.25
C VAL A 157 12.51 4.79 -26.36
N SER A 158 11.84 4.67 -27.51
CA SER A 158 12.37 3.88 -28.63
C SER A 158 13.74 4.38 -29.09
N LYS A 159 13.91 5.71 -29.18
CA LYS A 159 15.17 6.35 -29.56
C LYS A 159 16.27 6.14 -28.52
N ASN A 160 15.99 6.36 -27.24
CA ASN A 160 17.01 6.36 -26.19
C ASN A 160 17.44 4.97 -25.74
N PHE A 161 16.55 3.99 -25.83
CA PHE A 161 16.81 2.62 -25.37
C PHE A 161 16.92 1.61 -26.51
N ASN A 162 16.84 2.05 -27.77
CA ASN A 162 16.91 1.20 -28.97
C ASN A 162 15.90 0.02 -28.93
N VAL A 163 14.65 0.34 -28.58
CA VAL A 163 13.53 -0.60 -28.49
C VAL A 163 12.39 -0.16 -29.40
N ASN A 164 11.49 -1.07 -29.78
CA ASN A 164 10.31 -0.71 -30.57
C ASN A 164 9.08 -0.57 -29.66
N VAL A 165 8.88 0.63 -29.13
CA VAL A 165 7.74 0.96 -28.25
C VAL A 165 6.72 1.78 -29.03
N THR A 166 5.46 1.37 -28.99
CA THR A 166 4.34 2.12 -29.56
C THR A 166 3.55 2.84 -28.47
N GLN A 167 2.68 3.79 -28.85
CA GLN A 167 1.82 4.49 -27.89
C GLN A 167 0.89 3.54 -27.10
N ASP A 168 0.61 2.36 -27.63
CA ASP A 168 -0.26 1.36 -26.99
C ASP A 168 0.44 0.61 -25.85
N ASN A 169 1.78 0.63 -25.85
CA ASN A 169 2.62 0.14 -24.77
C ASN A 169 2.81 1.17 -23.64
N ILE A 170 2.35 2.41 -23.81
CA ILE A 170 2.53 3.50 -22.83
C ILE A 170 1.21 3.77 -22.09
N MET A 171 1.29 3.82 -20.76
CA MET A 171 0.24 4.32 -19.89
C MET A 171 0.82 5.39 -18.96
N VAL A 172 0.15 6.54 -18.87
CA VAL A 172 0.56 7.65 -18.00
C VAL A 172 -0.11 7.47 -16.64
N THR A 173 0.69 7.51 -15.58
CA THR A 173 0.23 7.33 -14.19
C THR A 173 0.64 8.51 -13.30
N PRO A 174 -0.07 8.76 -12.18
CA PRO A 174 0.35 9.75 -11.19
C PRO A 174 1.61 9.27 -10.45
N GLY A 175 2.76 9.54 -11.06
CA GLY A 175 4.06 9.11 -10.57
C GLY A 175 4.35 7.62 -10.76
N ALA A 176 5.62 7.25 -10.54
CA ALA A 176 6.10 5.88 -10.73
C ALA A 176 5.52 4.89 -9.70
N ARG A 177 5.29 5.34 -8.45
CA ARG A 177 4.74 4.50 -7.39
C ARG A 177 3.37 3.92 -7.77
N PHE A 178 2.50 4.74 -8.38
CA PHE A 178 1.21 4.26 -8.85
C PHE A 178 1.36 3.32 -10.03
N GLY A 179 2.29 3.58 -10.96
CA GLY A 179 2.58 2.66 -12.07
C GLY A 179 2.99 1.25 -11.60
N ILE A 180 3.89 1.18 -10.61
CA ILE A 180 4.29 -0.09 -9.99
C ILE A 180 3.09 -0.75 -9.30
N PHE A 181 2.34 0.00 -8.51
CA PHE A 181 1.13 -0.50 -7.84
C PHE A 181 0.14 -1.10 -8.83
N THR A 182 -0.17 -0.40 -9.92
CA THR A 182 -1.08 -0.89 -10.96
C THR A 182 -0.53 -2.14 -11.64
N ALA A 183 0.76 -2.19 -11.95
CA ALA A 183 1.38 -3.38 -12.54
C ALA A 183 1.26 -4.61 -11.64
N ILE A 184 1.62 -4.48 -10.36
CA ILE A 184 1.50 -5.54 -9.36
C ILE A 184 0.05 -6.00 -9.24
N ASN A 185 -0.88 -5.06 -9.06
CA ASN A 185 -2.30 -5.36 -8.88
C ASN A 185 -2.97 -5.96 -10.13
N THR A 186 -2.38 -5.77 -11.31
CA THR A 186 -2.89 -6.34 -12.57
C THR A 186 -2.31 -7.73 -12.85
N LEU A 187 -1.03 -7.94 -12.49
CA LEU A 187 -0.28 -9.14 -12.89
C LEU A 187 -0.26 -10.24 -11.82
N LEU A 188 -0.43 -9.89 -10.55
CA LEU A 188 -0.34 -10.86 -9.46
C LEU A 188 -1.72 -11.33 -9.00
N ASN A 189 -1.83 -12.64 -8.79
CA ASN A 189 -2.93 -13.26 -8.06
C ASN A 189 -2.50 -13.51 -6.61
N PRO A 190 -3.46 -13.76 -5.68
CA PRO A 190 -3.11 -14.22 -4.35
C PRO A 190 -2.34 -15.55 -4.40
N GLY A 191 -1.16 -15.60 -3.77
CA GLY A 191 -0.28 -16.78 -3.70
C GLY A 191 0.97 -16.63 -4.54
#